data_AF-A0A7J4VBM6-F1
#
_entry.id   AF-A0A7J4VBM6-F1
#
_cell.length_a   1.000
_cell.length_b   1.000
_cell.length_c   1.000
_cell.angle_alpha   90.00
_cell.angle_beta   90.00
_cell.angle_gamma   90.00
#
_symmetry.space_group_name_H-M   'P 1'
#
loop_
_entity.id
_entity.type
_entity.pdbx_description
1 polymer ?
#
loop_
_entity_poly.entity_id
_entity_poly.type
_entity_poly.pdbx_seq_one_letter_code
_entity_poly.pdbx_strand_id
1 'polypeptide(L)'
;MKEIPADRFENLRLATLHISVATHNSKDLFELYTQIHEIISELMPARNFYIALVNRDNHTIAFPYFVDEVDSPDGVSSLPEMPIDGKSLTGQVIQKAETIHFFRDVAYADEDFEEVILIGGDSEEWLGVPLKNLDGDVIGVIVVQRYDNLTRQYDQFDIDILNFVSNQIALAIELKLRDENLKKSEDKYKALIENLNDIIFSFDAKGYIRFISPAVRRYGYSVEDIIGNNVSFIVHEEDLEKFKKHTLEVMRGKVEPIIVRLYDKFRNIHWFHTVNSIFKEGDKVFINGVLSDVSERIKIENDLKISRQKLFEANQAKDSFFSILAHDLKSPFTGILGFSEFLVNDINDLSLEEIAEFANRINSSARAILDLLNNLLDWSRIQTNRLEFSAENVNINEVMFNVNSIVIPITQQKGLEYIVDIEDGVMLRADRSMLETVLRNLISNAVKFTSRGGSIIVVGEVSGNEMLFNISDSGVGMEQETVDKLFNLNELITTSGTENEKGTGLGLKLCYEFVKKHGGRLTVESRKGEGSSFSFGIPVATI
;
A
#
# COMPACT_ATOMS: atom_id res chain seq x y z
N MET A 1 53.60 50.74 33.51
CA MET A 1 53.89 49.29 33.44
C MET A 1 55.02 48.98 34.40
N LYS A 2 54.72 48.41 35.57
CA LYS A 2 55.75 47.70 36.36
C LYS A 2 56.08 46.44 35.57
N GLU A 3 57.36 46.11 35.44
CA GLU A 3 57.81 44.90 34.74
C GLU A 3 57.13 43.66 35.34
N ILE A 4 56.41 42.92 34.49
CA ILE A 4 55.93 41.58 34.82
C ILE A 4 57.17 40.68 34.87
N PRO A 5 57.44 39.96 35.98
CA PRO A 5 58.57 39.04 36.07
C PRO A 5 58.60 38.07 34.87
N ALA A 6 59.77 37.83 34.26
CA ALA A 6 59.89 37.03 33.03
C ALA A 6 59.22 35.64 33.12
N ASP A 7 59.30 35.00 34.29
CA ASP A 7 58.66 33.70 34.55
C ASP A 7 57.12 33.76 34.45
N ARG A 8 56.52 34.91 34.76
CA ARG A 8 55.07 35.11 34.74
C ARG A 8 54.52 35.36 33.33
N PHE A 9 55.29 35.98 32.45
CA PHE A 9 54.91 36.16 31.05
C PHE A 9 54.93 34.82 30.28
N GLU A 10 55.90 33.96 30.56
CA GLU A 10 55.98 32.63 29.97
C GLU A 10 54.82 31.74 30.43
N ASN A 11 54.43 31.79 31.71
CA ASN A 11 53.26 31.07 32.23
C ASN A 11 51.95 31.49 31.55
N LEU A 12 51.76 32.78 31.25
CA LEU A 12 50.56 33.28 30.56
C LEU A 12 50.48 32.78 29.11
N ARG A 13 51.64 32.74 28.42
CA ARG A 13 51.75 32.23 27.07
C ARG A 13 51.50 30.72 27.02
N LEU A 14 52.03 29.97 28.00
CA LEU A 14 51.77 28.53 28.15
C LEU A 14 50.30 28.25 28.43
N ALA A 15 49.65 29.04 29.30
CA ALA A 15 48.23 28.88 29.57
C ALA A 15 47.35 29.07 28.32
N THR A 16 47.64 30.08 27.50
CA THR A 16 46.91 30.29 26.24
C THR A 16 47.09 29.13 25.28
N LEU A 17 48.31 28.59 25.19
CA LEU A 17 48.59 27.40 24.39
C LEU A 17 47.84 26.18 24.94
N HIS A 18 47.85 25.97 26.25
CA HIS A 18 47.16 24.85 26.90
C HIS A 18 45.64 24.94 26.70
N ILE A 19 45.02 26.12 26.78
CA ILE A 19 43.58 26.33 26.50
C ILE A 19 43.26 25.97 25.03
N SER A 20 44.12 26.39 24.09
CA SER A 20 43.94 26.06 22.68
C SER A 20 44.04 24.55 22.40
N VAL A 21 44.99 23.87 23.06
CA VAL A 21 45.15 22.40 22.98
C VAL A 21 43.97 21.69 23.65
N ALA A 22 43.51 22.16 24.81
CA ALA A 22 42.37 21.63 25.55
C ALA A 22 41.09 21.62 24.70
N THR A 23 40.89 22.65 23.87
CA THR A 23 39.73 22.77 22.95
C THR A 23 39.60 21.56 22.02
N HIS A 24 40.73 21.04 21.50
CA HIS A 24 40.74 19.94 20.55
C HIS A 24 40.77 18.56 21.23
N ASN A 25 41.41 18.46 22.39
CA ASN A 25 41.60 17.18 23.08
C ASN A 25 40.44 16.79 23.98
N SER A 26 39.65 17.77 24.45
CA SER A 26 38.48 17.51 25.29
C SER A 26 37.39 16.80 24.49
N LYS A 27 36.76 15.77 25.05
CA LYS A 27 35.67 15.03 24.40
C LYS A 27 34.38 15.82 24.34
N ASP A 28 34.06 16.51 25.44
CA ASP A 28 32.87 17.31 25.61
C ASP A 28 33.17 18.65 26.30
N LEU A 29 32.16 19.51 26.43
CA LEU A 29 32.26 20.79 27.13
C LEU A 29 32.64 20.64 28.62
N PHE A 30 32.23 19.57 29.30
CA PHE A 30 32.54 19.39 30.73
C PHE A 30 34.03 19.10 30.96
N GLU A 31 34.62 18.23 30.14
CA GLU A 31 36.07 17.97 30.14
C GLU A 31 36.86 19.25 29.80
N LEU A 32 36.36 20.07 28.86
CA LEU A 32 36.96 21.37 28.53
C LEU A 32 36.94 22.32 29.75
N TYR A 33 35.81 22.45 30.43
CA TYR A 33 35.71 23.29 31.64
C TYR A 33 36.64 22.80 32.76
N THR A 34 36.76 21.48 32.91
CA THR A 34 37.67 20.87 33.89
C THR A 34 39.13 21.23 33.59
N GLN A 35 39.57 21.08 32.34
CA GLN A 35 40.92 21.46 31.92
C GLN A 35 41.17 22.97 32.05
N ILE A 36 40.17 23.80 31.73
CA ILE A 36 40.27 25.25 31.95
C ILE A 36 40.49 25.54 33.44
N HIS A 37 39.73 24.89 34.33
CA HIS A 37 39.89 25.08 35.77
C HIS A 37 41.29 24.65 36.26
N GLU A 38 41.82 23.53 35.78
CA GLU A 38 43.19 23.09 36.08
C GLU A 38 44.23 24.13 35.63
N ILE A 39 44.11 24.64 34.39
CA ILE A 39 45.01 25.68 33.86
C ILE A 39 44.95 26.96 34.69
N ILE A 40 43.75 27.39 35.09
CA ILE A 40 43.58 28.59 35.92
C ILE A 40 44.15 28.38 37.33
N SER A 41 43.99 27.18 37.89
CA SER A 41 44.53 26.80 39.22
C SER A 41 46.06 26.80 39.26
N GLU A 42 46.73 26.58 38.13
CA GLU A 42 48.19 26.70 38.02
C GLU A 42 48.67 28.17 38.01
N LEU A 43 47.82 29.09 37.53
CA LEU A 43 48.15 30.51 37.38
C LEU A 43 47.84 31.32 38.64
N MET A 44 46.74 30.99 39.32
CA MET A 44 46.23 31.73 40.47
C MET A 44 45.45 30.82 41.44
N PRO A 45 45.24 31.22 42.70
CA PRO A 45 44.36 30.49 43.61
C PRO A 45 42.95 30.41 43.02
N ALA A 46 42.45 29.20 42.73
CA ALA A 46 41.15 29.01 42.10
C ALA A 46 40.36 27.86 42.74
N ARG A 47 40.51 27.62 44.05
CA ARG A 47 39.82 26.52 44.75
C ARG A 47 38.30 26.58 44.63
N ASN A 48 37.76 27.80 44.58
CA ASN A 48 36.36 28.06 44.28
C ASN A 48 36.30 28.74 42.91
N PHE A 49 35.78 28.03 41.92
CA PHE A 49 35.79 28.41 40.53
C PHE A 49 34.50 27.96 39.84
N TYR A 50 33.91 28.85 39.05
CA TYR A 50 32.80 28.45 38.20
C TYR A 50 32.78 29.19 36.87
N ILE A 51 32.14 28.54 35.90
CA ILE A 51 31.84 29.10 34.58
C ILE A 51 30.33 29.21 34.49
N ALA A 52 29.87 30.43 34.24
CA ALA A 52 28.47 30.74 33.98
C ALA A 52 28.31 31.10 32.49
N LEU A 53 27.31 30.56 31.81
CA LEU A 53 27.03 30.85 30.40
C LEU A 53 25.66 31.49 30.21
N VAL A 54 25.58 32.39 29.24
CA VAL A 54 24.34 33.10 28.89
C VAL A 54 23.48 32.22 27.99
N ASN A 55 22.28 31.89 28.45
CA ASN A 55 21.23 31.31 27.63
C ASN A 55 20.35 32.45 27.07
N ARG A 56 20.58 32.78 25.79
CA ARG A 56 19.87 33.88 25.12
C ARG A 56 18.40 33.59 24.86
N ASP A 57 18.01 32.31 24.70
CA ASP A 57 16.63 31.93 24.37
C ASP A 57 15.69 32.16 25.56
N ASN A 58 16.16 31.85 26.78
CA ASN A 58 15.37 31.96 28.00
C ASN A 58 15.72 33.20 28.85
N HIS A 59 16.71 33.99 28.42
CA HIS A 59 17.24 35.14 29.17
C HIS A 59 17.75 34.78 30.57
N THR A 60 18.44 33.64 30.66
CA THR A 60 18.96 33.06 31.90
C THR A 60 20.47 32.84 31.87
N ILE A 61 21.05 32.65 33.05
CA ILE A 61 22.43 32.28 33.33
C ILE A 61 22.41 30.82 33.74
N ALA A 62 23.13 29.98 33.01
CA ALA A 62 23.37 28.58 33.35
C ALA A 62 24.76 28.44 33.99
N PHE A 63 24.90 27.50 34.93
CA PHE A 63 26.17 27.21 35.60
C PHE A 63 26.65 25.80 35.21
N PRO A 64 27.14 25.61 33.97
CA PRO A 64 27.53 24.30 33.47
C PRO A 64 28.76 23.72 34.17
N TYR A 65 29.52 24.54 34.91
CA TYR A 65 30.66 24.10 35.70
C TYR A 65 30.79 24.94 36.95
N PHE A 66 30.79 24.29 38.11
CA PHE A 66 30.81 24.97 39.41
C PHE A 66 31.53 24.09 40.45
N VAL A 67 32.70 24.53 40.89
CA VAL A 67 33.51 23.88 41.93
C VAL A 67 33.67 24.85 43.08
N ASP A 68 33.20 24.48 44.27
CA ASP A 68 33.15 25.38 45.42
C ASP A 68 33.24 24.60 46.74
N GLU A 69 34.04 25.07 47.70
CA GLU A 69 34.26 24.40 48.99
C GLU A 69 33.07 24.52 49.95
N VAL A 70 32.18 25.51 49.77
CA VAL A 70 31.04 25.80 50.65
C VAL A 70 29.72 25.30 50.04
N ASP A 71 29.49 25.62 48.77
CA ASP A 71 28.26 25.32 48.03
C ASP A 71 28.32 23.96 47.30
N SER A 72 29.51 23.38 47.18
CA SER A 72 29.81 22.14 46.46
C SER A 72 30.81 21.21 47.18
N PRO A 73 30.66 20.94 48.50
CA PRO A 73 31.68 20.22 49.28
C PRO A 73 31.94 18.77 48.83
N ASP A 74 31.01 18.17 48.07
CA ASP A 74 31.11 16.81 47.52
C ASP A 74 31.49 16.75 46.02
N GLY A 75 31.78 17.90 45.37
CA GLY A 75 32.14 18.00 43.94
C GLY A 75 31.16 18.86 43.11
N VAL A 76 31.26 18.81 41.78
CA VAL A 76 30.55 19.75 40.87
C VAL A 76 29.03 19.74 41.09
N SER A 77 28.49 20.81 41.68
CA SER A 77 27.04 20.99 41.86
C SER A 77 26.42 21.65 40.63
N SER A 78 25.27 21.16 40.16
CA SER A 78 24.47 21.88 39.17
C SER A 78 23.56 22.89 39.87
N LEU A 79 23.90 24.19 39.78
CA LEU A 79 23.00 25.26 40.23
C LEU A 79 21.82 25.42 39.26
N PRO A 80 20.62 25.81 39.75
CA PRO A 80 19.50 26.13 38.89
C PRO A 80 19.83 27.34 38.00
N GLU A 81 19.21 27.39 36.81
CA GLU A 81 19.34 28.58 35.94
C GLU A 81 18.76 29.82 36.63
N MET A 82 19.41 30.96 36.40
CA MET A 82 19.09 32.22 37.07
C MET A 82 18.73 33.31 36.06
N PRO A 83 17.80 34.23 36.35
CA PRO A 83 17.50 35.33 35.43
C PRO A 83 18.67 36.31 35.30
N ILE A 84 18.85 36.91 34.12
CA ILE A 84 19.82 38.00 33.89
C ILE A 84 19.19 39.35 34.30
N ASP A 85 18.81 39.49 35.57
CA ASP A 85 18.12 40.69 36.08
C ASP A 85 19.05 41.73 36.73
N GLY A 86 20.36 41.45 36.76
CA GLY A 86 21.39 42.36 37.29
C GLY A 86 21.48 42.36 38.82
N LYS A 87 20.69 41.50 39.48
CA LYS A 87 20.67 41.42 40.95
C LYS A 87 21.74 40.50 41.51
N SER A 88 22.32 39.61 40.70
CA SER A 88 23.48 38.79 41.11
C SER A 88 24.78 39.41 40.61
N LEU A 89 25.91 39.18 41.31
CA LEU A 89 27.24 39.62 40.87
C LEU A 89 27.56 39.12 39.44
N THR A 90 27.25 37.86 39.15
CA THR A 90 27.39 37.27 37.81
C THR A 90 26.51 37.98 36.77
N GLY A 91 25.27 38.31 37.13
CA GLY A 91 24.37 39.09 36.28
C GLY A 91 24.90 40.50 36.00
N GLN A 92 25.52 41.15 36.98
CA GLN A 92 26.14 42.46 36.79
C GLN A 92 27.34 42.41 35.84
N VAL A 93 28.19 41.38 35.92
CA VAL A 93 29.30 41.20 34.96
C VAL A 93 28.76 41.06 33.53
N ILE A 94 27.66 40.31 33.35
CA ILE A 94 27.02 40.14 32.03
C ILE A 94 26.44 41.45 31.51
N GLN A 95 25.72 42.20 32.35
CA GLN A 95 25.04 43.44 31.95
C GLN A 95 26.02 44.60 31.71
N LYS A 96 27.00 44.78 32.59
CA LYS A 96 28.02 45.83 32.47
C LYS A 96 29.10 45.47 31.46
N ALA A 97 29.26 44.17 31.12
CA ALA A 97 30.32 43.64 30.28
C ALA A 97 31.73 44.04 30.78
N GLU A 98 31.88 44.16 32.10
CA GLU A 98 33.08 44.62 32.79
C GLU A 98 33.46 43.65 33.90
N THR A 99 34.76 43.60 34.21
CA THR A 99 35.28 42.78 35.29
C THR A 99 34.89 43.39 36.63
N ILE A 100 34.30 42.58 37.51
CA ILE A 100 33.89 42.99 38.84
C ILE A 100 34.78 42.27 39.86
N HIS A 101 35.47 43.04 40.69
CA HIS A 101 36.24 42.56 41.83
C HIS A 101 35.60 43.08 43.10
N PHE A 102 34.99 42.18 43.84
CA PHE A 102 34.17 42.45 45.01
C PHE A 102 34.91 42.02 46.29
N PHE A 103 34.87 42.88 47.31
CA PHE A 103 35.37 42.61 48.65
C PHE A 103 34.26 42.85 49.66
N ARG A 104 34.08 41.90 50.59
CA ARG A 104 33.02 41.97 51.61
C ARG A 104 33.05 43.27 52.42
N ASP A 105 34.24 43.68 52.87
CA ASP A 105 34.43 44.86 53.73
C ASP A 105 34.17 46.20 53.02
N VAL A 106 34.20 46.22 51.68
CA VAL A 106 34.03 47.44 50.86
C VAL A 106 32.59 47.57 50.35
N ALA A 107 31.89 46.44 50.14
CA ALA A 107 30.55 46.40 49.57
C ALA A 107 29.45 47.01 50.47
N TYR A 108 29.59 46.92 51.80
CA TYR A 108 28.62 47.53 52.73
C TYR A 108 28.71 49.08 52.78
N ALA A 109 29.60 49.69 52.00
CA ALA A 109 29.81 51.14 51.94
C ALA A 109 29.52 51.76 50.56
N ASP A 110 29.12 50.96 49.57
CA ASP A 110 28.93 51.38 48.17
C ASP A 110 27.45 51.22 47.75
N GLU A 111 26.81 52.33 47.34
CA GLU A 111 25.40 52.36 46.92
C GLU A 111 25.14 51.46 45.70
N ASP A 112 26.15 51.20 44.86
CA ASP A 112 26.04 50.31 43.68
C ASP A 112 25.86 48.82 44.03
N PHE A 113 26.11 48.44 45.30
CA PHE A 113 26.01 47.06 45.79
C PHE A 113 24.88 46.83 46.81
N GLU A 114 24.10 47.86 47.17
CA GLU A 114 22.99 47.76 48.16
C GLU A 114 21.84 46.82 47.71
N GLU A 115 21.62 46.66 46.39
CA GLU A 115 20.56 45.79 45.83
C GLU A 115 21.06 44.42 45.34
N VAL A 116 22.34 44.09 45.54
CA VAL A 116 22.94 42.84 45.04
C VAL A 116 22.57 41.66 45.95
N ILE A 117 21.88 40.69 45.38
CA ILE A 117 21.58 39.40 45.99
C ILE A 117 22.81 38.51 45.84
N LEU A 118 23.53 38.30 46.95
CA LEU A 118 24.55 37.26 47.05
C LEU A 118 23.85 35.89 47.05
N ILE A 119 24.26 35.03 46.12
CA ILE A 119 23.67 33.72 45.90
C ILE A 119 24.77 32.68 46.08
N GLY A 120 24.58 31.78 47.06
CA GLY A 120 25.61 30.87 47.54
C GLY A 120 26.19 31.32 48.89
N GLY A 121 27.32 30.74 49.30
CA GLY A 121 28.05 31.11 50.51
C GLY A 121 28.55 32.56 50.48
N ASP A 122 28.66 33.19 51.65
CA ASP A 122 29.20 34.54 51.82
C ASP A 122 30.69 34.60 51.48
N SER A 123 31.03 34.96 50.24
CA SER A 123 32.43 35.14 49.81
C SER A 123 33.06 36.38 50.45
N GLU A 124 34.26 36.24 50.99
CA GLU A 124 35.09 37.37 51.49
C GLU A 124 35.65 38.20 50.33
N GLU A 125 35.98 37.53 49.22
CA GLU A 125 36.49 38.12 48.00
C GLU A 125 35.98 37.36 46.77
N TRP A 126 35.51 38.09 45.76
CA TRP A 126 34.89 37.54 44.55
C TRP A 126 35.40 38.27 43.31
N LEU A 127 35.85 37.54 42.29
CA LEU A 127 36.36 38.10 41.05
C LEU A 127 35.67 37.41 39.87
N GLY A 128 34.88 38.18 39.12
CA GLY A 128 34.19 37.73 37.92
C GLY A 128 34.64 38.50 36.68
N VAL A 129 35.03 37.77 35.64
CA VAL A 129 35.49 38.32 34.37
C VAL A 129 34.55 37.88 33.25
N PRO A 130 34.11 38.81 32.37
CA PRO A 130 33.25 38.45 31.25
C PRO A 130 34.02 37.61 30.22
N LEU A 131 33.39 36.53 29.76
CA LEU A 131 33.80 35.77 28.58
C LEU A 131 33.20 36.45 27.36
N LYS A 132 34.03 37.09 26.54
CA LYS A 132 33.59 37.82 25.34
C LYS A 132 33.94 37.06 24.07
N ASN A 133 33.00 36.97 23.13
CA ASN A 133 33.29 36.45 21.80
C ASN A 133 34.05 37.48 20.94
N LEU A 134 34.40 37.10 19.71
CA LEU A 134 35.11 37.98 18.77
C LEU A 134 34.31 39.23 18.37
N ASP A 135 32.99 39.18 18.47
CA ASP A 135 32.10 40.31 18.18
C ASP A 135 31.96 41.27 19.38
N GLY A 136 32.51 40.90 20.54
CA GLY A 136 32.46 41.67 21.78
C GLY A 136 31.27 41.36 22.68
N ASP A 137 30.39 40.43 22.28
CA ASP A 137 29.27 39.99 23.09
C ASP A 137 29.74 39.14 24.28
N VAL A 138 29.13 39.34 25.45
CA VAL A 138 29.34 38.48 26.61
C VAL A 138 28.59 37.15 26.41
N ILE A 139 29.33 36.05 26.30
CA ILE A 139 28.77 34.69 26.20
C ILE A 139 28.67 33.99 27.57
N GLY A 140 29.32 34.56 28.59
CA GLY A 140 29.37 34.01 29.92
C GLY A 140 30.28 34.79 30.86
N VAL A 141 30.52 34.23 32.03
CA VAL A 141 31.40 34.77 33.07
C VAL A 141 32.24 33.63 33.61
N ILE A 142 33.52 33.92 33.83
CA ILE A 142 34.41 33.06 34.60
C ILE A 142 34.64 33.71 35.97
N VAL A 143 34.54 32.91 37.02
CA VAL A 143 34.56 33.42 38.39
C VAL A 143 35.52 32.62 39.24
N VAL A 144 36.25 33.33 40.09
CA VAL A 144 37.04 32.79 41.20
C VAL A 144 36.65 33.50 42.50
N GLN A 145 36.56 32.76 43.61
CA GLN A 145 36.11 33.33 44.89
C GLN A 145 36.81 32.71 46.10
N ARG A 146 36.68 33.37 47.26
CA ARG A 146 37.42 33.04 48.49
C ARG A 146 36.54 33.27 49.71
N TYR A 147 36.61 32.34 50.67
CA TYR A 147 35.82 32.35 51.91
C TYR A 147 36.65 32.60 53.17
N ASP A 148 37.97 32.48 53.09
CA ASP A 148 38.86 32.63 54.23
C ASP A 148 39.79 33.85 54.08
N ASN A 149 40.24 34.37 55.22
CA ASN A 149 41.19 35.49 55.31
C ASN A 149 42.66 35.04 55.45
N LEU A 150 42.94 33.74 55.29
CA LEU A 150 44.26 33.14 55.48
C LEU A 150 45.02 32.92 54.15
N THR A 151 44.29 32.88 53.05
CA THR A 151 44.78 32.73 51.68
C THR A 151 45.20 34.08 51.08
N ARG A 152 45.96 34.05 49.97
CA ARG A 152 46.43 35.26 49.26
C ARG A 152 45.24 35.96 48.58
N GLN A 153 45.11 37.28 48.78
CA GLN A 153 44.16 38.15 48.05
C GLN A 153 44.48 38.21 46.55
N TYR A 154 43.44 38.39 45.72
CA TYR A 154 43.65 38.64 44.30
C TYR A 154 44.21 40.04 44.10
N ASP A 155 45.38 40.13 43.49
CA ASP A 155 45.99 41.42 43.16
C ASP A 155 45.67 41.84 41.72
N GLN A 156 46.09 43.03 41.33
CA GLN A 156 45.88 43.54 39.98
C GLN A 156 46.43 42.60 38.90
N PHE A 157 47.47 41.83 39.21
CA PHE A 157 48.05 40.90 38.25
C PHE A 157 47.18 39.66 38.05
N ASP A 158 46.50 39.18 39.09
CA ASP A 158 45.54 38.08 38.98
C ASP A 158 44.32 38.51 38.11
N ILE A 159 43.84 39.75 38.26
CA ILE A 159 42.83 40.38 37.39
C ILE A 159 43.36 40.50 35.95
N ASP A 160 44.60 40.97 35.80
CA ASP A 160 45.48 40.92 34.63
C ASP A 160 45.32 39.64 33.80
N ILE A 161 45.69 38.53 34.45
CA ILE A 161 45.70 37.19 33.86
C ILE A 161 44.29 36.77 33.48
N LEU A 162 43.33 36.86 34.40
CA LEU A 162 42.00 36.31 34.18
C LEU A 162 41.30 37.02 33.01
N ASN A 163 41.47 38.34 32.87
CA ASN A 163 41.03 39.11 31.70
C ASN A 163 41.73 38.71 30.40
N PHE A 164 43.00 38.33 30.46
CA PHE A 164 43.74 37.93 29.27
C PHE A 164 43.29 36.55 28.77
N VAL A 165 43.19 35.58 29.68
CA VAL A 165 42.79 34.20 29.35
C VAL A 165 41.30 34.07 29.08
N SER A 166 40.44 34.96 29.61
CA SER A 166 38.98 34.91 29.41
C SER A 166 38.59 34.94 27.93
N ASN A 167 39.28 35.73 27.10
CA ASN A 167 39.01 35.79 25.66
C ASN A 167 39.35 34.47 24.95
N GLN A 168 40.44 33.81 25.37
CA GLN A 168 40.84 32.51 24.80
C GLN A 168 39.90 31.39 25.26
N ILE A 169 39.46 31.45 26.51
CA ILE A 169 38.46 30.55 27.08
C ILE A 169 37.12 30.73 26.37
N ALA A 170 36.69 31.98 26.14
CA ALA A 170 35.47 32.27 25.42
C ALA A 170 35.48 31.67 24.00
N LEU A 171 36.58 31.85 23.27
CA LEU A 171 36.77 31.26 21.94
C LEU A 171 36.75 29.72 21.99
N ALA A 172 37.45 29.11 22.96
CA ALA A 172 37.50 27.66 23.14
C ALA A 172 36.10 27.06 23.37
N ILE A 173 35.31 27.69 24.24
CA ILE A 173 33.94 27.28 24.56
C ILE A 173 33.04 27.42 23.33
N GLU A 174 33.12 28.54 22.61
CA GLU A 174 32.29 28.77 21.42
C GLU A 174 32.61 27.75 20.31
N LEU A 175 33.89 27.49 20.05
CA LEU A 175 34.32 26.47 19.08
C LEU A 175 33.78 25.10 19.44
N LYS A 176 33.94 24.69 20.70
CA LYS A 176 33.46 23.39 21.17
C LYS A 176 31.94 23.26 21.09
N LEU A 177 31.20 24.31 21.44
CA LEU A 177 29.75 24.35 21.33
C LEU A 177 29.26 24.27 19.87
N ARG A 178 29.96 24.90 18.93
CA ARG A 178 29.66 24.81 17.49
C ARG A 178 29.88 23.41 16.95
N ASP A 179 30.98 22.77 17.34
CA ASP A 179 31.30 21.40 16.93
C ASP A 179 30.26 20.40 17.46
N GLU A 180 29.87 20.50 18.73
CA GLU A 180 28.82 19.65 19.32
C GLU A 180 27.46 19.87 18.65
N ASN A 181 27.08 21.13 18.39
CA ASN A 181 25.84 21.45 17.71
C ASN A 181 25.81 20.94 16.27
N LEU A 182 26.93 21.06 15.55
CA LEU A 182 27.07 20.52 14.20
C LEU A 182 26.91 19.00 14.22
N LYS A 183 27.63 18.31 15.11
CA LYS A 183 27.54 16.85 15.28
C LYS A 183 26.13 16.40 15.63
N LYS A 184 25.47 17.08 16.58
CA LYS A 184 24.08 16.80 16.97
C LYS A 184 23.11 16.99 15.80
N SER A 185 23.32 18.02 14.98
CA SER A 185 22.54 18.27 13.78
C SER A 185 22.76 17.16 12.74
N GLU A 186 24.02 16.78 12.48
CA GLU A 186 24.37 15.68 11.57
C GLU A 186 23.75 14.34 12.01
N ASP A 187 23.88 13.99 13.29
CA ASP A 187 23.33 12.76 13.86
C ASP A 187 21.80 12.74 13.76
N LYS A 188 21.15 13.89 14.01
CA LYS A 188 19.71 14.05 13.79
C LYS A 188 19.32 13.81 12.34
N TYR A 189 20.04 14.39 11.37
CA TYR A 189 19.74 14.18 9.95
C TYR A 189 19.99 12.74 9.50
N LYS A 190 21.08 12.10 9.96
CA LYS A 190 21.36 10.67 9.70
C LYS A 190 20.21 9.79 10.21
N ALA A 191 19.78 9.99 11.46
CA ALA A 191 18.67 9.24 12.05
C ALA A 191 17.35 9.44 11.28
N LEU A 192 17.07 10.64 10.78
CA LEU A 192 15.90 10.88 9.94
C LEU A 192 15.98 10.11 8.62
N ILE A 193 17.12 10.15 7.93
CA ILE A 193 17.33 9.46 6.65
C ILE A 193 17.25 7.94 6.81
N GLU A 194 17.79 7.39 7.90
CA GLU A 194 17.80 5.95 8.16
C GLU A 194 16.40 5.35 8.36
N ASN A 195 15.45 6.15 8.87
CA ASN A 195 14.09 5.71 9.14
C ASN A 195 13.11 5.95 7.98
N LEU A 196 13.55 6.50 6.85
CA LEU A 196 12.66 6.76 5.71
C LEU A 196 12.35 5.49 4.90
N ASN A 197 11.09 5.39 4.47
CA ASN A 197 10.66 4.35 3.54
C ASN A 197 11.02 4.65 2.07
N ASP A 198 11.19 5.91 1.74
CA ASP A 198 11.60 6.31 0.40
C ASP A 198 13.12 6.31 0.29
N ILE A 199 13.62 6.04 -0.92
CA ILE A 199 15.05 6.07 -1.19
C ILE A 199 15.45 7.48 -1.60
N ILE A 200 16.23 8.14 -0.75
CA ILE A 200 16.92 9.37 -1.12
C ILE A 200 18.19 9.00 -1.90
N PHE A 201 18.44 9.68 -3.02
CA PHE A 201 19.63 9.47 -3.82
C PHE A 201 20.20 10.80 -4.34
N SER A 202 21.48 10.76 -4.71
CA SER A 202 22.15 11.81 -5.46
C SER A 202 23.08 11.20 -6.50
N PHE A 203 23.07 11.72 -7.72
CA PHE A 203 24.03 11.36 -8.76
C PHE A 203 24.62 12.60 -9.45
N ASP A 204 25.85 12.48 -9.94
CA ASP A 204 26.55 13.60 -10.60
C ASP A 204 26.05 13.85 -12.03
N ALA A 205 26.50 14.94 -12.67
CA ALA A 205 26.12 15.26 -14.05
C ALA A 205 26.44 14.17 -15.10
N LYS A 206 27.30 13.18 -14.78
CA LYS A 206 27.61 12.02 -15.64
C LYS A 206 26.74 10.80 -15.33
N GLY A 207 25.87 10.87 -14.32
CA GLY A 207 24.96 9.81 -13.92
C GLY A 207 25.53 8.84 -12.88
N TYR A 208 26.70 9.11 -12.30
CA TYR A 208 27.27 8.24 -11.26
C TYR A 208 26.68 8.58 -9.89
N ILE A 209 26.19 7.55 -9.20
CA ILE A 209 25.55 7.69 -7.88
C ILE A 209 26.61 8.06 -6.84
N ARG A 210 26.40 9.16 -6.14
CA ARG A 210 27.30 9.71 -5.11
C ARG A 210 26.78 9.52 -3.70
N PHE A 211 25.46 9.44 -3.58
CA PHE A 211 24.80 9.16 -2.32
C PHE A 211 23.55 8.33 -2.58
N ILE A 212 23.28 7.38 -1.68
CA ILE A 212 22.02 6.68 -1.61
C ILE A 212 21.72 6.32 -0.16
N SER A 213 20.49 6.56 0.26
CA SER A 213 20.06 6.23 1.62
C SER A 213 20.00 4.71 1.86
N PRO A 214 20.14 4.25 3.12
CA PRO A 214 20.06 2.82 3.48
C PRO A 214 18.75 2.12 3.13
N ALA A 215 17.68 2.86 2.83
CA ALA A 215 16.39 2.38 2.36
C ALA A 215 16.50 1.38 1.18
N VAL A 216 17.55 1.50 0.37
CA VAL A 216 17.78 0.61 -0.78
C VAL A 216 18.04 -0.85 -0.41
N ARG A 217 18.38 -1.14 0.86
CA ARG A 217 18.53 -2.50 1.39
C ARG A 217 17.28 -3.35 1.24
N ARG A 218 16.08 -2.74 1.23
CA ARG A 218 14.81 -3.45 0.95
C ARG A 218 14.78 -4.10 -0.43
N TYR A 219 15.56 -3.59 -1.37
CA TYR A 219 15.67 -4.10 -2.75
C TYR A 219 16.92 -4.97 -2.93
N GLY A 220 17.50 -5.47 -1.84
CA GLY A 220 18.61 -6.41 -1.82
C GLY A 220 20.01 -5.80 -1.97
N TYR A 221 20.12 -4.51 -2.25
CA TYR A 221 21.42 -3.83 -2.40
C TYR A 221 22.00 -3.35 -1.08
N SER A 222 23.34 -3.42 -0.94
CA SER A 222 24.04 -2.59 0.03
C SER A 222 24.22 -1.16 -0.52
N VAL A 223 24.56 -0.19 0.33
CA VAL A 223 24.86 1.17 -0.13
C VAL A 223 26.12 1.15 -1.00
N GLU A 224 27.09 0.33 -0.61
CA GLU A 224 28.37 0.13 -1.26
C GLU A 224 28.23 -0.54 -2.63
N ASP A 225 27.22 -1.39 -2.82
CA ASP A 225 26.91 -2.03 -4.11
C ASP A 225 26.51 -1.00 -5.19
N ILE A 226 25.96 0.15 -4.77
CA ILE A 226 25.34 1.13 -5.66
C ILE A 226 26.22 2.36 -5.87
N ILE A 227 26.88 2.83 -4.82
CA ILE A 227 27.71 4.04 -4.91
C ILE A 227 28.80 3.85 -5.98
N GLY A 228 28.97 4.86 -6.83
CA GLY A 228 29.95 4.87 -7.91
C GLY A 228 29.48 4.19 -9.20
N ASN A 229 28.35 3.47 -9.19
CA ASN A 229 27.75 2.95 -10.42
C ASN A 229 26.94 4.02 -11.16
N ASN A 230 26.85 3.88 -12.48
CA ASN A 230 26.00 4.75 -13.30
C ASN A 230 24.54 4.34 -13.14
N VAL A 231 23.65 5.28 -12.80
CA VAL A 231 22.22 5.04 -12.50
C VAL A 231 21.47 4.23 -13.57
N SER A 232 21.92 4.25 -14.83
CA SER A 232 21.34 3.44 -15.89
C SER A 232 21.35 1.92 -15.63
N PHE A 233 22.21 1.41 -14.75
CA PHE A 233 22.30 -0.03 -14.45
C PHE A 233 21.05 -0.61 -13.76
N ILE A 234 20.31 0.22 -13.03
CA ILE A 234 19.07 -0.15 -12.33
C ILE A 234 17.82 0.25 -13.11
N VAL A 235 17.93 1.11 -14.12
CA VAL A 235 16.76 1.54 -14.88
C VAL A 235 16.36 0.48 -15.90
N HIS A 236 15.08 0.15 -15.96
CA HIS A 236 14.54 -0.79 -16.95
C HIS A 236 14.83 -0.29 -18.37
N GLU A 237 15.13 -1.20 -19.31
CA GLU A 237 15.66 -0.84 -20.62
C GLU A 237 14.69 0.07 -21.41
N GLU A 238 13.38 -0.22 -21.35
CA GLU A 238 12.33 0.60 -21.96
C GLU A 238 12.16 2.01 -21.34
N ASP A 239 12.62 2.22 -20.10
CA ASP A 239 12.48 3.51 -19.40
C ASP A 239 13.76 4.35 -19.47
N LEU A 240 14.86 3.84 -20.04
CA LEU A 240 16.14 4.55 -20.15
C LEU A 240 16.03 5.89 -20.88
N GLU A 241 15.35 5.93 -22.03
CA GLU A 241 15.20 7.15 -22.81
C GLU A 241 14.30 8.18 -22.10
N LYS A 242 13.23 7.70 -21.45
CA LYS A 242 12.37 8.52 -20.60
C LYS A 242 13.16 9.14 -19.45
N PHE A 243 13.97 8.35 -18.77
CA PHE A 243 14.79 8.77 -17.65
C PHE A 243 15.87 9.80 -18.07
N LYS A 244 16.57 9.56 -19.18
CA LYS A 244 17.54 10.53 -19.75
C LYS A 244 16.89 11.86 -20.09
N LYS A 245 15.72 11.84 -20.74
CA LYS A 245 14.98 13.06 -21.08
C LYS A 245 14.62 13.84 -19.83
N HIS A 246 14.06 13.16 -18.83
CA HIS A 246 13.69 13.79 -17.56
C HIS A 246 14.92 14.37 -16.83
N THR A 247 16.04 13.66 -16.82
CA THR A 247 17.33 14.15 -16.26
C THR A 247 17.76 15.48 -16.91
N LEU A 248 17.66 15.60 -18.23
CA LEU A 248 17.98 16.83 -18.95
C LEU A 248 16.98 17.97 -18.65
N GLU A 249 15.71 17.64 -18.44
CA GLU A 249 14.68 18.62 -18.06
C GLU A 249 14.92 19.17 -16.66
N VAL A 250 15.30 18.32 -15.70
CA VAL A 250 15.70 18.72 -14.35
C VAL A 250 16.91 19.64 -14.37
N MET A 251 17.93 19.33 -15.19
CA MET A 251 19.09 20.21 -15.37
C MET A 251 18.73 21.60 -15.93
N ARG A 252 17.62 21.70 -16.67
CA ARG A 252 17.08 22.96 -17.21
C ARG A 252 16.11 23.66 -16.24
N GLY A 253 15.91 23.12 -15.04
CA GLY A 253 15.03 23.67 -14.00
C GLY A 253 13.58 23.20 -14.07
N LYS A 254 13.25 22.21 -14.90
CA LYS A 254 11.91 21.59 -14.93
C LYS A 254 11.88 20.35 -14.03
N VAL A 255 11.07 20.39 -12.98
CA VAL A 255 11.04 19.36 -11.92
C VAL A 255 9.76 18.52 -11.93
N GLU A 256 9.22 18.22 -13.11
CA GLU A 256 8.02 17.37 -13.22
C GLU A 256 8.33 15.92 -12.85
N PRO A 257 7.60 15.31 -11.91
CA PRO A 257 7.88 13.95 -11.48
C PRO A 257 7.53 12.92 -12.55
N ILE A 258 8.23 11.80 -12.51
CA ILE A 258 7.98 10.67 -13.41
C ILE A 258 7.87 9.36 -12.62
N ILE A 259 7.15 8.39 -13.19
CA ILE A 259 7.21 7.01 -12.73
C ILE A 259 8.18 6.24 -13.64
N VAL A 260 9.11 5.51 -13.05
CA VAL A 260 10.11 4.70 -13.73
C VAL A 260 10.16 3.30 -13.15
N ARG A 261 10.42 2.31 -14.01
CA ARG A 261 10.70 0.94 -13.63
C ARG A 261 12.17 0.80 -13.29
N LEU A 262 12.45 0.31 -12.08
CA LEU A 262 13.80 0.00 -11.62
C LEU A 262 13.92 -1.49 -11.29
N TYR A 263 15.12 -2.03 -11.49
CA TYR A 263 15.50 -3.37 -11.10
C TYR A 263 16.03 -3.41 -9.67
N ASP A 264 15.54 -4.36 -8.89
CA ASP A 264 16.20 -4.76 -7.65
C ASP A 264 17.45 -5.63 -7.94
N LYS A 265 18.17 -6.04 -6.89
CA LYS A 265 19.39 -6.86 -7.03
C LYS A 265 19.12 -8.23 -7.67
N PHE A 266 17.88 -8.72 -7.58
CA PHE A 266 17.45 -10.01 -8.09
C PHE A 266 16.80 -9.91 -9.48
N ARG A 267 16.87 -8.74 -10.14
CA ARG A 267 16.26 -8.43 -11.45
C ARG A 267 14.73 -8.42 -11.45
N ASN A 268 14.06 -8.29 -10.30
CA ASN A 268 12.62 -8.00 -10.27
C ASN A 268 12.37 -6.52 -10.58
N ILE A 269 11.22 -6.26 -11.21
CA ILE A 269 10.82 -4.90 -11.61
C ILE A 269 9.96 -4.28 -10.51
N HIS A 270 10.33 -3.08 -10.12
CA HIS A 270 9.58 -2.23 -9.20
C HIS A 270 9.30 -0.88 -9.86
N TRP A 271 8.14 -0.31 -9.59
CA TRP A 271 7.74 0.99 -10.09
C TRP A 271 8.02 2.06 -9.03
N PHE A 272 8.82 3.05 -9.39
CA PHE A 272 9.16 4.15 -8.52
C PHE A 272 8.67 5.48 -9.09
N HIS A 273 8.00 6.24 -8.25
CA HIS A 273 7.72 7.65 -8.48
C HIS A 273 8.92 8.46 -8.01
N THR A 274 9.53 9.24 -8.91
CA THR A 274 10.72 10.05 -8.62
C THR A 274 10.44 11.53 -8.74
N VAL A 275 10.85 12.29 -7.73
CA VAL A 275 10.88 13.75 -7.74
C VAL A 275 12.34 14.18 -7.65
N ASN A 276 12.80 14.95 -8.63
CA ASN A 276 14.21 15.28 -8.79
C ASN A 276 14.42 16.79 -8.79
N SER A 277 15.52 17.23 -8.17
CA SER A 277 15.96 18.62 -8.14
C SER A 277 17.45 18.73 -8.40
N ILE A 278 17.89 19.92 -8.83
CA ILE A 278 19.31 20.21 -9.03
C ILE A 278 19.92 20.73 -7.74
N PHE A 279 21.10 20.23 -7.39
CA PHE A 279 21.92 20.72 -6.29
C PHE A 279 23.30 21.12 -6.83
N LYS A 280 23.80 22.28 -6.39
CA LYS A 280 25.10 22.80 -6.81
C LYS A 280 26.01 22.98 -5.60
N GLU A 281 27.21 22.44 -5.69
CA GLU A 281 28.25 22.55 -4.67
C GLU A 281 29.52 23.10 -5.34
N GLY A 282 29.73 24.41 -5.21
CA GLY A 282 30.72 25.13 -6.02
C GLY A 282 30.44 24.94 -7.52
N ASP A 283 31.43 24.43 -8.25
CA ASP A 283 31.32 24.13 -9.69
C ASP A 283 30.69 22.76 -10.01
N LYS A 284 30.40 21.93 -8.99
CA LYS A 284 29.83 20.59 -9.19
C LYS A 284 28.30 20.66 -9.22
N VAL A 285 27.72 19.90 -10.14
CA VAL A 285 26.26 19.77 -10.30
C VAL A 285 25.84 18.33 -10.01
N PHE A 286 24.84 18.20 -9.16
CA PHE A 286 24.21 16.95 -8.76
C PHE A 286 22.72 16.99 -9.03
N ILE A 287 22.14 15.81 -9.26
CA ILE A 287 20.70 15.61 -9.26
C ILE A 287 20.37 14.83 -8.00
N ASN A 288 19.60 15.47 -7.13
CA ASN A 288 19.08 14.87 -5.91
C ASN A 288 17.64 14.47 -6.17
N GLY A 289 17.23 13.35 -5.58
CA GLY A 289 15.86 12.92 -5.71
C GLY A 289 15.43 11.95 -4.64
N VAL A 290 14.13 11.69 -4.65
CA VAL A 290 13.47 10.71 -3.78
C VAL A 290 12.76 9.71 -4.68
N LEU A 291 12.98 8.43 -4.45
CA LEU A 291 12.24 7.33 -5.06
C LEU A 291 11.22 6.80 -4.06
N SER A 292 9.94 6.99 -4.36
CA SER A 292 8.84 6.39 -3.61
C SER A 292 8.33 5.17 -4.38
N ASP A 293 8.28 4.00 -3.74
CA ASP A 293 7.79 2.79 -4.37
C ASP A 293 6.26 2.85 -4.53
N VAL A 294 5.80 2.69 -5.77
CA VAL A 294 4.38 2.71 -6.15
C VAL A 294 3.95 1.40 -6.81
N SER A 295 4.76 0.34 -6.70
CA SER A 295 4.51 -0.97 -7.30
C SER A 295 3.18 -1.58 -6.83
N GLU A 296 2.95 -1.58 -5.52
CA GLU A 296 1.71 -2.10 -4.93
C GLU A 296 0.49 -1.29 -5.39
N ARG A 297 0.62 0.04 -5.40
CA ARG A 297 -0.44 0.94 -5.87
C ARG A 297 -0.81 0.66 -7.33
N ILE A 298 0.17 0.55 -8.22
CA ILE A 298 -0.06 0.27 -9.65
C ILE A 298 -0.70 -1.11 -9.83
N LYS A 299 -0.27 -2.11 -9.05
CA LYS A 299 -0.88 -3.44 -9.07
C LYS A 299 -2.35 -3.38 -8.67
N ILE A 300 -2.67 -2.71 -7.56
CA ILE A 300 -4.05 -2.54 -7.09
C ILE A 300 -4.91 -1.79 -8.12
N GLU A 301 -4.39 -0.71 -8.71
CA GLU A 301 -5.11 0.05 -9.74
C GLU A 301 -5.41 -0.81 -10.99
N ASN A 302 -4.46 -1.64 -11.42
CA ASN A 302 -4.65 -2.57 -12.55
C ASN A 302 -5.64 -3.69 -12.22
N ASP A 303 -5.52 -4.32 -11.04
CA ASP A 303 -6.43 -5.37 -10.59
C ASP A 303 -7.87 -4.84 -10.48
N LEU A 304 -8.02 -3.62 -9.95
CA LEU A 304 -9.31 -2.93 -9.88
C LEU A 304 -9.88 -2.65 -11.28
N LYS A 305 -9.05 -2.21 -12.23
CA LYS A 305 -9.47 -1.97 -13.61
C LYS A 305 -9.97 -3.25 -14.28
N ILE A 306 -9.24 -4.35 -14.13
CA ILE A 306 -9.63 -5.67 -14.65
C ILE A 306 -10.93 -6.14 -14.00
N SER A 307 -11.07 -6.01 -12.68
CA SER A 307 -12.29 -6.41 -11.98
C SER A 307 -13.51 -5.59 -12.40
N ARG A 308 -13.34 -4.27 -12.62
CA ARG A 308 -14.42 -3.41 -13.13
C ARG A 308 -14.84 -3.82 -14.54
N GLN A 309 -13.90 -4.15 -15.40
CA GLN A 309 -14.19 -4.61 -16.75
C GLN A 309 -14.99 -5.92 -16.73
N LYS A 310 -14.56 -6.91 -15.94
CA LYS A 310 -15.29 -8.17 -15.77
C LYS A 310 -16.70 -7.97 -15.23
N LEU A 311 -16.86 -7.07 -14.25
CA LEU A 311 -18.17 -6.74 -13.68
C LEU A 311 -19.08 -6.09 -14.73
N PHE A 312 -18.54 -5.18 -15.54
CA PHE A 312 -19.27 -4.52 -16.62
C PHE A 312 -19.76 -5.53 -17.67
N GLU A 313 -18.88 -6.42 -18.12
CA GLU A 313 -19.22 -7.48 -19.08
C GLU A 313 -20.28 -8.44 -18.52
N ALA A 314 -20.14 -8.86 -17.26
CA ALA A 314 -21.14 -9.70 -16.60
C ALA A 314 -22.50 -9.00 -16.47
N ASN A 315 -22.52 -7.70 -16.16
CA ASN A 315 -23.75 -6.94 -16.07
C ASN A 315 -24.41 -6.75 -17.44
N GLN A 316 -23.63 -6.49 -18.49
CA GLN A 316 -24.16 -6.41 -19.86
C GLN A 316 -24.77 -7.75 -20.31
N ALA A 317 -24.08 -8.87 -20.05
CA ALA A 317 -24.60 -10.21 -20.35
C ALA A 317 -25.94 -10.47 -19.62
N LYS A 318 -26.02 -10.06 -18.35
CA LYS A 318 -27.25 -10.12 -17.56
C LYS A 318 -28.38 -9.29 -18.18
N ASP A 319 -28.12 -8.06 -18.61
CA ASP A 319 -29.14 -7.18 -19.20
C ASP A 319 -29.65 -7.70 -20.56
N SER A 320 -28.74 -8.21 -21.40
CA SER A 320 -29.10 -8.88 -22.66
C SER A 320 -29.96 -10.13 -22.41
N PHE A 321 -29.60 -10.92 -21.40
CA PHE A 321 -30.38 -12.09 -20.98
C PHE A 321 -31.82 -11.72 -20.57
N PHE A 322 -32.00 -10.70 -19.72
CA PHE A 322 -33.34 -10.25 -19.32
C PHE A 322 -34.16 -9.72 -20.49
N SER A 323 -33.52 -9.08 -21.46
CA SER A 323 -34.20 -8.57 -22.65
C SER A 323 -34.74 -9.70 -23.54
N ILE A 324 -33.96 -10.77 -23.73
CA ILE A 324 -34.39 -11.97 -24.46
C ILE A 324 -35.55 -12.65 -23.73
N LEU A 325 -35.45 -12.82 -22.41
CA LEU A 325 -36.53 -13.36 -21.59
C LEU A 325 -37.83 -12.57 -21.70
N ALA A 326 -37.74 -11.23 -21.63
CA ALA A 326 -38.92 -10.36 -21.73
C ALA A 326 -39.63 -10.53 -23.07
N HIS A 327 -38.87 -10.63 -24.17
CA HIS A 327 -39.41 -10.88 -25.50
C HIS A 327 -40.10 -12.26 -25.59
N ASP A 328 -39.43 -13.30 -25.10
CA ASP A 328 -39.92 -14.68 -25.19
C ASP A 328 -41.11 -14.95 -24.26
N LEU A 329 -41.25 -14.20 -23.17
CA LEU A 329 -42.46 -14.17 -22.34
C LEU A 329 -43.62 -13.41 -23.03
N LYS A 330 -43.32 -12.27 -23.67
CA LYS A 330 -44.37 -11.42 -24.27
C LYS A 330 -45.08 -12.10 -25.43
N SER A 331 -44.37 -12.84 -26.29
CA SER A 331 -44.94 -13.48 -27.48
C SER A 331 -46.10 -14.45 -27.17
N PRO A 332 -45.96 -15.47 -26.29
CA PRO A 332 -47.07 -16.36 -25.95
C PRO A 332 -48.17 -15.64 -25.17
N PHE A 333 -47.81 -14.65 -24.34
CA PHE A 333 -48.80 -13.86 -23.59
C PHE A 333 -49.71 -13.05 -24.52
N THR A 334 -49.16 -12.42 -25.55
CA THR A 334 -49.94 -11.75 -26.60
C THR A 334 -50.83 -12.73 -27.36
N GLY A 335 -50.37 -13.97 -27.60
CA GLY A 335 -51.19 -15.03 -28.19
C GLY A 335 -52.39 -15.40 -27.33
N ILE A 336 -52.18 -15.64 -26.03
CA ILE A 336 -53.26 -15.92 -25.07
C ILE A 336 -54.30 -14.80 -25.08
N LEU A 337 -53.85 -13.54 -24.95
CA LEU A 337 -54.74 -12.39 -24.94
C LEU A 337 -55.54 -12.30 -26.24
N GLY A 338 -54.88 -12.35 -27.40
CA GLY A 338 -55.56 -12.22 -28.70
C GLY A 338 -56.59 -13.33 -28.96
N PHE A 339 -56.24 -14.59 -28.74
CA PHE A 339 -57.21 -15.69 -28.89
C PHE A 339 -58.33 -15.63 -27.85
N SER A 340 -58.05 -15.16 -26.63
CA SER A 340 -59.10 -14.96 -25.63
C SER A 340 -60.04 -13.82 -26.02
N GLU A 341 -59.53 -12.75 -26.63
CA GLU A 341 -60.35 -11.63 -27.10
C GLU A 341 -61.29 -12.06 -28.22
N PHE A 342 -60.83 -12.87 -29.19
CA PHE A 342 -61.69 -13.46 -30.22
C PHE A 342 -62.80 -14.33 -29.60
N LEU A 343 -62.45 -15.17 -28.63
CA LEU A 343 -63.42 -16.00 -27.91
C LEU A 343 -64.41 -15.19 -27.05
N VAL A 344 -64.06 -13.99 -26.59
CA VAL A 344 -64.95 -13.15 -25.77
C VAL A 344 -65.86 -12.28 -26.64
N ASN A 345 -65.32 -11.70 -27.71
CA ASN A 345 -66.03 -10.72 -28.53
C ASN A 345 -66.89 -11.37 -29.62
N ASP A 346 -66.42 -12.47 -30.21
CA ASP A 346 -66.99 -13.01 -31.45
C ASP A 346 -67.59 -14.41 -31.26
N ILE A 347 -67.80 -14.87 -30.02
CA ILE A 347 -68.15 -16.26 -29.70
C ILE A 347 -69.40 -16.79 -30.41
N ASN A 348 -70.38 -15.91 -30.67
CA ASN A 348 -71.64 -16.28 -31.32
C ASN A 348 -71.49 -16.44 -32.85
N ASP A 349 -70.43 -15.87 -33.43
CA ASP A 349 -70.13 -15.89 -34.86
C ASP A 349 -69.08 -16.97 -35.23
N LEU A 350 -68.46 -17.61 -34.23
CA LEU A 350 -67.48 -18.68 -34.40
C LEU A 350 -68.14 -20.06 -34.46
N SER A 351 -67.59 -20.92 -35.31
CA SER A 351 -67.92 -22.36 -35.30
C SER A 351 -67.33 -23.06 -34.07
N LEU A 352 -67.89 -24.23 -33.72
CA LEU A 352 -67.33 -25.09 -32.65
C LEU A 352 -65.87 -25.50 -32.93
N GLU A 353 -65.51 -25.65 -34.20
CA GLU A 353 -64.14 -25.97 -34.62
C GLU A 353 -63.18 -24.79 -34.37
N GLU A 354 -63.58 -23.56 -34.69
CA GLU A 354 -62.78 -22.35 -34.43
C GLU A 354 -62.63 -22.09 -32.92
N ILE A 355 -63.70 -22.28 -32.15
CA ILE A 355 -63.66 -22.18 -30.68
C ILE A 355 -62.65 -23.18 -30.10
N ALA A 356 -62.69 -24.43 -30.57
CA ALA A 356 -61.74 -25.46 -30.15
C ALA A 356 -60.30 -25.11 -30.57
N GLU A 357 -60.09 -24.56 -31.77
CA GLU A 357 -58.77 -24.11 -32.21
C GLU A 357 -58.21 -23.01 -31.30
N PHE A 358 -58.99 -21.95 -31.04
CA PHE A 358 -58.56 -20.85 -30.18
C PHE A 358 -58.29 -21.32 -28.74
N ALA A 359 -59.16 -22.16 -28.16
CA ALA A 359 -58.94 -22.73 -26.84
C ALA A 359 -57.65 -23.57 -26.78
N ASN A 360 -57.36 -24.36 -27.82
CA ASN A 360 -56.11 -25.13 -27.93
C ASN A 360 -54.88 -24.22 -28.06
N ARG A 361 -54.97 -23.12 -28.82
CA ARG A 361 -53.90 -22.12 -28.94
C ARG A 361 -53.62 -21.38 -27.63
N ILE A 362 -54.66 -21.08 -26.84
CA ILE A 362 -54.51 -20.51 -25.49
C ILE A 362 -53.81 -21.51 -24.55
N ASN A 363 -54.30 -22.75 -24.49
CA ASN A 363 -53.75 -23.78 -23.62
C ASN A 363 -52.27 -24.11 -23.96
N SER A 364 -51.94 -24.22 -25.25
CA SER A 364 -50.55 -24.43 -25.69
C SER A 364 -49.65 -23.23 -25.35
N SER A 365 -50.12 -22.01 -25.53
CA SER A 365 -49.37 -20.80 -25.14
C SER A 365 -49.16 -20.72 -23.61
N ALA A 366 -50.17 -21.10 -22.81
CA ALA A 366 -50.06 -21.12 -21.34
C ALA A 366 -49.06 -22.17 -20.85
N ARG A 367 -49.06 -23.37 -21.46
CA ARG A 367 -48.06 -24.42 -21.18
C ARG A 367 -46.66 -23.95 -21.51
N ALA A 368 -46.46 -23.30 -22.67
CA ALA A 368 -45.16 -22.77 -23.06
C ALA A 368 -44.62 -21.71 -22.06
N ILE A 369 -45.49 -20.84 -21.51
CA ILE A 369 -45.11 -19.88 -20.47
C ILE A 369 -44.70 -20.60 -19.19
N LEU A 370 -45.45 -21.61 -18.77
CA LEU A 370 -45.15 -22.37 -17.56
C LEU A 370 -43.79 -23.08 -17.67
N ASP A 371 -43.51 -23.68 -18.83
CA ASP A 371 -42.22 -24.34 -19.10
C ASP A 371 -41.06 -23.33 -19.11
N LEU A 372 -41.24 -22.16 -19.71
CA LEU A 372 -40.24 -21.09 -19.68
C LEU A 372 -39.97 -20.60 -18.25
N LEU A 373 -41.02 -20.43 -17.45
CA LEU A 373 -40.91 -19.97 -16.06
C LEU A 373 -40.20 -21.00 -15.17
N ASN A 374 -40.53 -22.28 -15.33
CA ASN A 374 -39.84 -23.36 -14.61
C ASN A 374 -38.36 -23.42 -14.99
N ASN A 375 -38.03 -23.39 -16.29
CA ASN A 375 -36.64 -23.35 -16.76
C ASN A 375 -35.87 -22.12 -16.21
N LEU A 376 -36.52 -20.96 -16.14
CA LEU A 376 -35.93 -19.74 -15.59
C LEU A 376 -35.66 -19.85 -14.08
N LEU A 377 -36.61 -20.41 -13.32
CA LEU A 377 -36.46 -20.63 -11.89
C LEU A 377 -35.32 -21.61 -11.59
N ASP A 378 -35.25 -22.72 -12.32
CA ASP A 378 -34.18 -23.71 -12.16
C ASP A 378 -32.83 -23.08 -12.51
N TRP A 379 -32.75 -22.34 -13.61
CA TRP A 379 -31.54 -21.62 -13.99
C TRP A 379 -31.10 -20.59 -12.94
N SER A 380 -32.04 -19.81 -12.38
CA SER A 380 -31.76 -18.84 -11.31
C SER A 380 -31.22 -19.51 -10.03
N ARG A 381 -31.77 -20.67 -9.66
CA ARG A 381 -31.29 -21.45 -8.51
C ARG A 381 -29.89 -22.01 -8.74
N ILE A 382 -29.55 -22.40 -9.98
CA ILE A 382 -28.19 -22.83 -10.33
C ILE A 382 -27.20 -21.66 -10.21
N GLN A 383 -27.51 -20.51 -10.79
CA GLN A 383 -26.63 -19.32 -10.75
C GLN A 383 -26.34 -18.83 -9.33
N THR A 384 -27.31 -18.97 -8.43
CA THR A 384 -27.17 -18.59 -7.02
C THR A 384 -26.56 -19.70 -6.15
N ASN A 385 -26.20 -20.83 -6.75
CA ASN A 385 -25.75 -22.05 -6.07
C ASN A 385 -26.74 -22.54 -4.97
N ARG A 386 -28.03 -22.25 -5.16
CA ARG A 386 -29.13 -22.62 -4.24
C ARG A 386 -29.88 -23.88 -4.68
N LEU A 387 -29.56 -24.43 -5.84
CA LEU A 387 -30.09 -25.73 -6.27
C LEU A 387 -29.26 -26.85 -5.63
N GLU A 388 -29.78 -27.39 -4.53
CA GLU A 388 -29.23 -28.58 -3.88
C GLU A 388 -29.33 -29.77 -4.85
N PHE A 389 -28.22 -30.50 -4.99
CA PHE A 389 -28.14 -31.70 -5.81
C PHE A 389 -28.35 -32.91 -4.90
N SER A 390 -29.41 -33.68 -5.13
CA SER A 390 -29.75 -34.83 -4.30
C SER A 390 -29.56 -36.13 -5.10
N ALA A 391 -28.34 -36.67 -5.06
CA ALA A 391 -28.07 -37.97 -5.68
C ALA A 391 -28.74 -39.11 -4.90
N GLU A 392 -29.64 -39.82 -5.56
CA GLU A 392 -30.29 -41.04 -5.09
C GLU A 392 -30.00 -42.20 -6.05
N ASN A 393 -30.35 -43.43 -5.66
CA ASN A 393 -30.25 -44.59 -6.55
C ASN A 393 -31.53 -44.65 -7.39
N VAL A 394 -31.40 -44.38 -8.68
CA VAL A 394 -32.52 -44.25 -9.62
C VAL A 394 -32.48 -45.39 -10.63
N ASN A 395 -33.61 -46.07 -10.83
CA ASN A 395 -33.75 -47.06 -11.89
C ASN A 395 -33.96 -46.34 -13.24
N ILE A 396 -33.09 -46.57 -14.22
CA ILE A 396 -33.19 -45.91 -15.54
C ILE A 396 -34.49 -46.23 -16.27
N ASN A 397 -35.05 -47.44 -16.09
CA ASN A 397 -36.30 -47.83 -16.72
C ASN A 397 -37.48 -46.98 -16.20
N GLU A 398 -37.48 -46.59 -14.92
CA GLU A 398 -38.52 -45.69 -14.37
C GLU A 398 -38.41 -44.29 -14.97
N VAL A 399 -37.20 -43.76 -15.06
CA VAL A 399 -36.93 -42.44 -15.66
C VAL A 399 -37.37 -42.42 -17.11
N MET A 400 -36.99 -43.43 -17.89
CA MET A 400 -37.36 -43.53 -19.29
C MET A 400 -38.86 -43.76 -19.48
N PHE A 401 -39.52 -44.50 -18.60
CA PHE A 401 -40.98 -44.62 -18.63
C PHE A 401 -41.66 -43.25 -18.48
N ASN A 402 -41.22 -42.44 -17.51
CA ASN A 402 -41.75 -41.10 -17.30
C ASN A 402 -41.50 -40.19 -18.51
N VAL A 403 -40.28 -40.19 -19.05
CA VAL A 403 -39.92 -39.40 -20.23
C VAL A 403 -40.71 -39.84 -21.47
N ASN A 404 -40.82 -41.14 -21.71
CA ASN A 404 -41.50 -41.72 -22.87
C ASN A 404 -43.01 -41.45 -22.85
N SER A 405 -43.63 -41.39 -21.65
CA SER A 405 -45.05 -41.05 -21.51
C SER A 405 -45.40 -39.68 -22.10
N ILE A 406 -44.43 -38.77 -22.17
CA ILE A 406 -44.57 -37.42 -22.71
C ILE A 406 -44.12 -37.37 -24.18
N VAL A 407 -43.01 -38.01 -24.52
CA VAL A 407 -42.39 -37.91 -25.86
C VAL A 407 -43.12 -38.74 -26.92
N ILE A 408 -43.55 -39.96 -26.60
CA ILE A 408 -44.14 -40.90 -27.58
C ILE A 408 -45.37 -40.30 -28.30
N PRO A 409 -46.33 -39.64 -27.61
CA PRO A 409 -47.46 -39.03 -28.30
C PRO A 409 -47.03 -37.98 -29.34
N ILE A 410 -45.96 -37.22 -29.06
CA ILE A 410 -45.47 -36.14 -29.91
C ILE A 410 -44.73 -36.72 -31.14
N THR A 411 -43.92 -37.77 -30.95
CA THR A 411 -43.25 -38.46 -32.06
C THR A 411 -44.27 -39.11 -33.00
N GLN A 412 -45.30 -39.75 -32.45
CA GLN A 412 -46.39 -40.35 -33.23
C GLN A 412 -47.20 -39.30 -33.99
N GLN A 413 -47.53 -38.17 -33.37
CA GLN A 413 -48.24 -37.07 -34.02
C GLN A 413 -47.46 -36.51 -35.22
N LYS A 414 -46.14 -36.43 -35.11
CA LYS A 414 -45.24 -35.94 -36.17
C LYS A 414 -44.83 -37.05 -37.17
N GLY A 415 -45.23 -38.30 -36.91
CA GLY A 415 -44.90 -39.46 -37.76
C GLY A 415 -43.41 -39.77 -37.79
N LEU A 416 -42.74 -39.68 -36.64
CA LEU A 416 -41.31 -39.99 -36.49
C LEU A 416 -41.11 -41.44 -36.04
N GLU A 417 -40.05 -42.07 -36.53
CA GLU A 417 -39.55 -43.33 -35.99
C GLU A 417 -38.82 -43.06 -34.67
N TYR A 418 -39.27 -43.66 -33.57
CA TYR A 418 -38.69 -43.46 -32.24
C TYR A 418 -38.20 -44.79 -31.68
N ILE A 419 -36.88 -44.91 -31.53
CA ILE A 419 -36.20 -46.13 -31.09
C ILE A 419 -35.50 -45.83 -29.76
N VAL A 420 -35.75 -46.68 -28.76
CA VAL A 420 -35.10 -46.62 -27.45
C VAL A 420 -34.40 -47.96 -27.22
N ASP A 421 -33.09 -47.92 -27.07
CA ASP A 421 -32.23 -49.07 -26.81
C ASP A 421 -31.37 -48.78 -25.58
N ILE A 422 -31.88 -49.17 -24.41
CA ILE A 422 -31.29 -48.85 -23.11
C ILE A 422 -31.13 -50.14 -22.34
N GLU A 423 -29.96 -50.36 -21.77
CA GLU A 423 -29.68 -51.54 -20.94
C GLU A 423 -30.62 -51.60 -19.73
N ASP A 424 -31.37 -52.71 -19.61
CA ASP A 424 -32.39 -52.89 -18.57
C ASP A 424 -31.79 -53.12 -17.18
N GLY A 425 -32.47 -52.60 -16.14
CA GLY A 425 -32.15 -52.89 -14.74
C GLY A 425 -30.95 -52.13 -14.19
N VAL A 426 -30.41 -51.14 -14.92
CA VAL A 426 -29.29 -50.31 -14.46
C VAL A 426 -29.76 -49.30 -13.41
N MET A 427 -29.08 -49.30 -12.26
CA MET A 427 -29.28 -48.30 -11.22
C MET A 427 -28.25 -47.19 -11.37
N LEU A 428 -28.69 -45.94 -11.44
CA LEU A 428 -27.84 -44.76 -11.58
C LEU A 428 -27.76 -43.99 -10.27
N ARG A 429 -26.61 -43.36 -10.00
CA ARG A 429 -26.44 -42.43 -8.88
C ARG A 429 -26.73 -41.00 -9.37
N ALA A 430 -28.00 -40.61 -9.32
CA ALA A 430 -28.47 -39.38 -9.97
C ALA A 430 -29.53 -38.66 -9.16
N ASP A 431 -29.71 -37.37 -9.45
CA ASP A 431 -30.91 -36.63 -9.07
C ASP A 431 -31.99 -36.93 -10.12
N ARG A 432 -33.05 -37.64 -9.71
CA ARG A 432 -34.12 -38.12 -10.60
C ARG A 432 -34.73 -36.99 -11.43
N SER A 433 -35.07 -35.86 -10.80
CA SER A 433 -35.75 -34.73 -11.46
C SER A 433 -34.84 -34.06 -12.49
N MET A 434 -33.57 -33.87 -12.16
CA MET A 434 -32.58 -33.31 -13.08
C MET A 434 -32.34 -34.25 -14.26
N LEU A 435 -32.21 -35.56 -14.03
CA LEU A 435 -31.99 -36.54 -15.09
C LEU A 435 -33.19 -36.65 -16.05
N GLU A 436 -34.41 -36.72 -15.51
CA GLU A 436 -35.65 -36.66 -16.30
C GLU A 436 -35.71 -35.39 -17.16
N THR A 437 -35.25 -34.26 -16.62
CA THR A 437 -35.21 -32.99 -17.33
C THR A 437 -34.17 -32.96 -18.45
N VAL A 438 -32.97 -33.52 -18.24
CA VAL A 438 -31.94 -33.66 -19.29
C VAL A 438 -32.49 -34.49 -20.45
N LEU A 439 -32.98 -35.71 -20.17
CA LEU A 439 -33.47 -36.64 -21.19
C LEU A 439 -34.67 -36.05 -21.94
N ARG A 440 -35.65 -35.51 -21.22
CA ARG A 440 -36.83 -34.87 -21.83
C ARG A 440 -36.45 -33.72 -22.75
N ASN A 441 -35.54 -32.83 -22.33
CA ASN A 441 -35.14 -31.67 -23.13
C ASN A 441 -34.36 -32.08 -24.39
N LEU A 442 -33.41 -33.01 -24.27
CA LEU A 442 -32.61 -33.47 -25.42
C LEU A 442 -33.49 -34.20 -26.45
N ILE A 443 -34.36 -35.10 -25.99
CA ILE A 443 -35.28 -35.83 -26.87
C ILE A 443 -36.33 -34.88 -27.48
N SER A 444 -36.85 -33.91 -26.72
CA SER A 444 -37.77 -32.92 -27.28
C SER A 444 -37.11 -32.03 -28.33
N ASN A 445 -35.82 -31.70 -28.16
CA ASN A 445 -35.05 -31.01 -29.19
C ASN A 445 -34.91 -31.89 -30.45
N ALA A 446 -34.59 -33.18 -30.30
CA ALA A 446 -34.55 -34.12 -31.41
C ALA A 446 -35.88 -34.17 -32.19
N VAL A 447 -37.02 -34.24 -31.49
CA VAL A 447 -38.37 -34.18 -32.09
C VAL A 447 -38.59 -32.88 -32.84
N LYS A 448 -38.24 -31.76 -32.22
CA LYS A 448 -38.44 -30.41 -32.77
C LYS A 448 -37.64 -30.18 -34.07
N PHE A 449 -36.41 -30.65 -34.12
CA PHE A 449 -35.50 -30.40 -35.26
C PHE A 449 -35.50 -31.49 -36.33
N THR A 450 -36.31 -32.54 -36.15
CA THR A 450 -36.52 -33.60 -37.14
C THR A 450 -37.81 -33.41 -37.93
N SER A 451 -37.71 -33.47 -39.26
CA SER A 451 -38.85 -33.40 -40.16
C SER A 451 -39.69 -34.68 -40.11
N ARG A 452 -40.97 -34.59 -40.51
CA ARG A 452 -41.88 -35.76 -40.57
C ARG A 452 -41.25 -36.93 -41.35
N GLY A 453 -41.44 -38.15 -40.85
CA GLY A 453 -40.85 -39.35 -41.43
C GLY A 453 -39.37 -39.56 -41.13
N GLY A 454 -38.73 -38.68 -40.35
CA GLY A 454 -37.39 -38.90 -39.82
C GLY A 454 -37.36 -39.83 -38.60
N SER A 455 -36.17 -40.01 -38.02
CA SER A 455 -35.95 -40.92 -36.90
C SER A 455 -35.21 -40.26 -35.73
N ILE A 456 -35.49 -40.79 -34.55
CA ILE A 456 -34.83 -40.44 -33.29
C ILE A 456 -34.45 -41.74 -32.59
N ILE A 457 -33.18 -41.83 -32.20
CA ILE A 457 -32.60 -43.02 -31.59
C ILE A 457 -32.01 -42.60 -30.25
N VAL A 458 -32.45 -43.25 -29.17
CA VAL A 458 -31.92 -43.07 -27.81
C VAL A 458 -31.21 -44.35 -27.40
N VAL A 459 -29.90 -44.28 -27.23
CA VAL A 459 -29.06 -45.40 -26.79
C VAL A 459 -28.55 -45.13 -25.38
N GLY A 460 -28.53 -46.15 -24.53
CA GLY A 460 -27.96 -46.08 -23.19
C GLY A 460 -27.19 -47.35 -22.85
N GLU A 461 -25.85 -47.25 -22.79
CA GLU A 461 -24.95 -48.39 -22.56
C GLU A 461 -24.08 -48.16 -21.33
N VAL A 462 -23.86 -49.21 -20.53
CA VAL A 462 -22.91 -49.14 -19.41
C VAL A 462 -21.47 -49.25 -19.91
N SER A 463 -20.66 -48.25 -19.59
CA SER A 463 -19.23 -48.23 -19.90
C SER A 463 -18.42 -47.88 -18.65
N GLY A 464 -17.77 -48.88 -18.06
CA GLY A 464 -17.01 -48.71 -16.82
C GLY A 464 -17.92 -48.38 -15.63
N ASN A 465 -17.78 -47.17 -15.07
CA ASN A 465 -18.53 -46.72 -13.89
C ASN A 465 -19.66 -45.74 -14.22
N GLU A 466 -19.97 -45.55 -15.50
CA GLU A 466 -21.01 -44.65 -15.96
C GLU A 466 -21.87 -45.30 -17.05
N MET A 467 -23.11 -44.85 -17.16
CA MET A 467 -23.98 -45.13 -18.28
C MET A 467 -23.87 -43.97 -19.28
N LEU A 468 -23.48 -44.29 -20.51
CA LEU A 468 -23.35 -43.34 -21.60
C LEU A 468 -24.66 -43.30 -22.38
N PHE A 469 -25.30 -42.13 -22.37
CA PHE A 469 -26.46 -41.83 -23.17
C PHE A 469 -26.05 -41.21 -24.50
N ASN A 470 -26.70 -41.63 -25.58
CA ASN A 470 -26.58 -41.03 -26.89
C ASN A 470 -27.96 -40.80 -27.50
N ILE A 471 -28.31 -39.55 -27.79
CA ILE A 471 -29.59 -39.15 -28.39
C ILE A 471 -29.29 -38.60 -29.78
N SER A 472 -29.65 -39.37 -30.80
CA SER A 472 -29.42 -39.05 -32.20
C SER A 472 -30.72 -38.74 -32.92
N ASP A 473 -30.71 -37.73 -33.78
CA ASP A 473 -31.82 -37.33 -34.62
C ASP A 473 -31.39 -37.28 -36.10
N SER A 474 -32.32 -37.56 -37.02
CA SER A 474 -32.10 -37.43 -38.47
C SER A 474 -32.53 -36.06 -39.00
N GLY A 475 -32.44 -35.03 -38.17
CA GLY A 475 -33.00 -33.71 -38.43
C GLY A 475 -32.12 -32.80 -39.27
N VAL A 476 -32.36 -31.50 -39.16
CA VAL A 476 -31.69 -30.48 -39.98
C VAL A 476 -30.19 -30.33 -39.69
N GLY A 477 -29.74 -30.81 -38.53
CA GLY A 477 -28.35 -30.65 -38.06
C GLY A 477 -27.91 -29.19 -37.92
N MET A 478 -26.64 -28.99 -37.61
CA MET A 478 -26.03 -27.70 -37.32
C MET A 478 -24.72 -27.50 -38.09
N GLU A 479 -24.36 -26.24 -38.36
CA GLU A 479 -23.02 -25.89 -38.86
C GLU A 479 -22.01 -25.88 -37.71
N GLN A 480 -20.73 -26.12 -38.03
CA GLN A 480 -19.67 -26.17 -37.01
C GLN A 480 -19.60 -24.91 -36.15
N GLU A 481 -19.81 -23.73 -36.75
CA GLU A 481 -19.85 -22.46 -36.01
C GLU A 481 -20.98 -22.41 -34.95
N THR A 482 -22.12 -23.05 -35.25
CA THR A 482 -23.24 -23.14 -34.30
C THR A 482 -22.92 -24.13 -33.17
N VAL A 483 -22.29 -25.26 -33.51
CA VAL A 483 -21.83 -26.27 -32.53
C VAL A 483 -20.82 -25.66 -31.55
N ASP A 484 -19.85 -24.89 -32.04
CA ASP A 484 -18.80 -24.29 -31.21
C ASP A 484 -19.37 -23.27 -30.19
N LYS A 485 -20.49 -22.63 -30.54
CA LYS A 485 -21.17 -21.63 -29.70
C LYS A 485 -22.24 -22.23 -28.78
N LEU A 486 -22.66 -23.47 -29.01
CA LEU A 486 -23.84 -24.10 -28.36
C LEU A 486 -23.74 -24.16 -26.83
N PHE A 487 -22.53 -24.36 -26.30
CA PHE A 487 -22.25 -24.45 -24.86
C PHE A 487 -21.67 -23.15 -24.27
N ASN A 488 -21.60 -22.07 -25.05
CA ASN A 488 -21.14 -20.78 -24.53
C ASN A 488 -22.21 -20.19 -23.58
N LEU A 489 -21.89 -20.13 -22.30
CA LEU A 489 -22.82 -19.67 -21.25
C LEU A 489 -23.33 -18.24 -21.49
N ASN A 490 -22.60 -17.42 -22.23
CA ASN A 490 -22.92 -16.01 -22.46
C ASN A 490 -23.83 -15.75 -23.67
N GLU A 491 -24.08 -16.74 -24.52
CA GLU A 491 -24.87 -16.56 -25.76
C GLU A 491 -26.14 -17.43 -25.71
N LEU A 492 -27.30 -16.86 -26.03
CA LEU A 492 -28.55 -17.59 -26.19
C LEU A 492 -28.76 -17.83 -27.69
N ILE A 493 -28.59 -19.08 -28.12
CA ILE A 493 -28.84 -19.49 -29.50
C ILE A 493 -30.26 -20.05 -29.56
N THR A 494 -31.10 -19.45 -30.39
CA THR A 494 -32.45 -19.94 -30.66
C THR A 494 -32.67 -20.12 -32.16
N THR A 495 -33.16 -21.29 -32.52
CA THR A 495 -33.58 -21.61 -33.88
C THR A 495 -35.00 -22.15 -33.86
N SER A 496 -35.75 -21.86 -34.92
CA SER A 496 -37.07 -22.45 -35.15
C SER A 496 -36.93 -23.93 -35.49
N GLY A 497 -37.83 -24.76 -34.97
CA GLY A 497 -37.93 -26.16 -35.35
C GLY A 497 -38.49 -26.34 -36.77
N THR A 498 -38.59 -27.59 -37.22
CA THR A 498 -39.02 -27.92 -38.59
C THR A 498 -40.49 -27.60 -38.86
N GLU A 499 -41.31 -27.45 -37.81
CA GLU A 499 -42.71 -26.99 -37.88
C GLU A 499 -42.87 -25.59 -37.25
N ASN A 500 -41.81 -24.76 -37.27
CA ASN A 500 -41.74 -23.42 -36.67
C ASN A 500 -41.93 -23.38 -35.15
N GLU A 501 -41.61 -24.46 -34.45
CA GLU A 501 -41.63 -24.48 -32.99
C GLU A 501 -40.55 -23.50 -32.46
N LYS A 502 -40.92 -22.54 -31.61
CA LYS A 502 -39.96 -21.62 -30.99
C LYS A 502 -39.23 -22.28 -29.83
N GLY A 503 -37.94 -22.00 -29.67
CA GLY A 503 -37.12 -22.52 -28.56
C GLY A 503 -36.62 -21.39 -27.70
N THR A 504 -36.51 -21.63 -26.39
CA THR A 504 -36.13 -20.61 -25.40
C THR A 504 -34.62 -20.46 -25.24
N GLY A 505 -33.82 -21.38 -25.82
CA GLY A 505 -32.35 -21.41 -25.67
C GLY A 505 -31.85 -21.81 -24.27
N LEU A 506 -32.74 -21.85 -23.27
CA LEU A 506 -32.44 -22.19 -21.87
C LEU A 506 -32.33 -23.69 -21.62
N GLY A 507 -33.15 -24.50 -22.30
CA GLY A 507 -33.26 -25.94 -22.04
C GLY A 507 -31.93 -26.68 -22.19
N LEU A 508 -31.15 -26.35 -23.22
CA LEU A 508 -29.85 -26.99 -23.46
C LEU A 508 -28.79 -26.55 -22.45
N LYS A 509 -28.78 -25.28 -22.05
CA LYS A 509 -27.90 -24.79 -20.97
C LYS A 509 -28.21 -25.48 -19.64
N LEU A 510 -29.50 -25.69 -19.36
CA LEU A 510 -29.93 -26.44 -18.18
C LEU A 510 -29.43 -27.89 -18.23
N CYS A 511 -29.50 -28.54 -19.40
CA CYS A 511 -28.95 -29.88 -19.59
C CYS A 511 -27.44 -29.93 -19.31
N TYR A 512 -26.68 -28.97 -19.84
CA TYR A 512 -25.24 -28.87 -19.61
C TYR A 512 -24.90 -28.75 -18.12
N GLU A 513 -25.57 -27.86 -17.39
CA GLU A 513 -25.35 -27.67 -15.94
C GLU A 513 -25.79 -28.88 -15.10
N PHE A 514 -26.91 -29.52 -15.45
CA PHE A 514 -27.37 -30.72 -14.75
C PHE A 514 -26.44 -31.90 -14.96
N VAL A 515 -26.01 -32.18 -16.20
CA VAL A 515 -25.02 -33.22 -16.48
C VAL A 515 -23.71 -32.95 -15.73
N LYS A 516 -23.26 -31.70 -15.70
CA LYS A 516 -22.07 -31.30 -14.94
C LYS A 516 -22.23 -31.49 -13.43
N LYS A 517 -23.40 -31.19 -12.85
CA LYS A 517 -23.70 -31.48 -11.43
C LYS A 517 -23.66 -32.98 -11.11
N HIS A 518 -23.98 -33.84 -12.07
CA HIS A 518 -23.83 -35.29 -11.95
C HIS A 518 -22.37 -35.79 -12.13
N GLY A 519 -21.43 -34.88 -12.40
CA GLY A 519 -20.04 -35.24 -12.70
C GLY A 519 -19.80 -35.70 -14.14
N GLY A 520 -20.82 -35.66 -14.99
CA GLY A 520 -20.73 -36.04 -16.40
C GLY A 520 -20.31 -34.87 -17.31
N ARG A 521 -20.17 -35.18 -18.61
CA ARG A 521 -19.92 -34.20 -19.67
C ARG A 521 -20.95 -34.36 -20.78
N LEU A 522 -21.58 -33.27 -21.19
CA LEU A 522 -22.45 -33.22 -22.37
C LEU A 522 -21.63 -32.81 -23.60
N THR A 523 -21.71 -33.60 -24.67
CA THR A 523 -21.07 -33.35 -25.97
C THR A 523 -22.10 -33.42 -27.09
N VAL A 524 -21.76 -32.83 -28.25
CA VAL A 524 -22.61 -32.87 -29.43
C VAL A 524 -21.76 -33.08 -30.68
N GLU A 525 -22.25 -33.94 -31.57
CA GLU A 525 -21.77 -34.10 -32.94
C GLU A 525 -22.93 -33.79 -33.87
N SER A 526 -22.75 -32.89 -34.84
CA SER A 526 -23.83 -32.49 -35.73
C SER A 526 -23.28 -32.05 -37.08
N ARG A 527 -24.02 -32.38 -38.14
CA ARG A 527 -23.72 -31.96 -39.51
C ARG A 527 -25.00 -31.50 -40.19
N LYS A 528 -24.95 -30.32 -40.81
CA LYS A 528 -26.08 -29.73 -41.53
C LYS A 528 -26.61 -30.71 -42.59
N GLY A 529 -27.89 -31.07 -42.47
CA GLY A 529 -28.61 -32.00 -43.33
C GLY A 529 -28.49 -33.48 -42.96
N GLU A 530 -27.64 -33.85 -42.01
CA GLU A 530 -27.46 -35.24 -41.54
C GLU A 530 -28.04 -35.49 -40.14
N GLY A 531 -28.34 -34.42 -39.38
CA GLY A 531 -28.90 -34.48 -38.04
C GLY A 531 -27.90 -34.14 -36.93
N SER A 532 -28.26 -34.45 -35.69
CA SER A 532 -27.42 -34.20 -34.51
C SER A 532 -27.41 -35.39 -33.56
N SER A 533 -26.33 -35.52 -32.80
CA SER A 533 -26.15 -36.55 -31.78
C SER A 533 -25.61 -35.91 -30.50
N PHE A 534 -26.37 -35.99 -29.42
CA PHE A 534 -25.99 -35.48 -28.10
C PHE A 534 -25.63 -36.64 -27.18
N SER A 535 -24.46 -36.56 -26.54
CA SER A 535 -23.96 -37.64 -25.69
C SER A 535 -23.61 -37.15 -24.30
N PHE A 536 -23.93 -37.92 -23.25
CA PHE A 536 -23.54 -37.62 -21.88
C PHE A 536 -23.44 -38.86 -20.99
N GLY A 537 -22.61 -38.80 -19.95
CA GLY A 537 -22.42 -39.87 -18.97
C GLY A 537 -23.10 -39.57 -17.63
N ILE A 538 -23.67 -40.59 -16.99
CA ILE A 538 -24.19 -40.55 -15.61
C ILE A 538 -23.60 -41.71 -14.80
N PRO A 539 -23.10 -41.48 -13.57
CA PRO A 539 -22.53 -42.54 -12.76
C PRO A 539 -23.52 -43.68 -12.47
N VAL A 540 -23.07 -44.92 -12.60
CA VAL A 540 -23.83 -46.11 -12.15
C VAL A 540 -23.76 -46.16 -10.61
N ALA A 541 -24.85 -46.54 -9.97
CA ALA A 541 -24.88 -46.74 -8.53
C ALA A 541 -24.02 -47.97 -8.18
N THR A 542 -22.98 -47.75 -7.37
CA THR A 542 -22.21 -48.85 -6.80
C THR A 542 -23.12 -49.66 -5.87
N ILE A 543 -23.13 -50.99 -6.05
CA ILE A 543 -23.84 -51.93 -5.18
C ILE A 543 -23.33 -51.85 -3.75
#